data_AF-A0A1Y2WCN2-F1
#
_entry.id   AF-A0A1Y2WCN2-F1
#
_cell.length_a   1.000
_cell.length_b   1.000
_cell.length_c   1.000
_cell.angle_alpha   90.00
_cell.angle_beta   90.00
_cell.angle_gamma   90.00
#
_symmetry.space_group_name_H-M   'P 1'
#
loop_
_entity.id
_entity.type
_entity.pdbx_description
1 polymer ?
#
loop_
_entity_poly.entity_id
_entity_poly.type
_entity_poly.pdbx_seq_one_letter_code
_entity_poly.pdbx_strand_id
1 'polypeptide(L)'
;MGHPFHPDDFPINEDVVLQPTRVFFLKGCVHFKTDAAIIELSGQMRSPFQGDFSHGFLDEAEQAAQRLARKPAYEIKSSGNMMRTLKTMTDGRSGDKVCDLNMTFVSFDSSVVRFPPGSRHSRHPVEMCPVGGSGRDDSKHEAFVKNSIPYFWDMTRGRVGILYKCLNQKRVEIGRVAGYGFDRDAILVLNGEELDDAVAISTCIVLLNGRNAMDA
;
A
#
# COMPACT_ATOMS: atom_id res chain seq x y z
N MET A 1 6.47 2.70 22.00
CA MET A 1 5.22 2.14 22.57
C MET A 1 4.55 1.32 21.47
N GLY A 2 3.96 0.17 21.77
CA GLY A 2 3.24 -0.60 20.75
C GLY A 2 1.97 0.12 20.29
N HIS A 3 1.53 -0.14 19.06
CA HIS A 3 0.25 0.35 18.57
C HIS A 3 -0.89 -0.20 19.48
N PRO A 4 -1.92 0.60 19.81
CA PRO A 4 -2.93 0.22 20.80
C PRO A 4 -3.91 -0.86 20.34
N PHE A 5 -3.87 -1.23 19.06
CA PHE A 5 -4.75 -2.22 18.45
C PHE A 5 -3.94 -3.34 17.81
N HIS A 6 -4.33 -4.59 18.05
CA HIS A 6 -3.80 -5.78 17.39
C HIS A 6 -4.81 -6.32 16.38
N PRO A 7 -4.39 -6.88 15.22
CA PRO A 7 -5.33 -7.46 14.26
C PRO A 7 -6.24 -8.52 14.91
N ASP A 8 -5.72 -9.34 15.83
CA ASP A 8 -6.49 -10.40 16.51
C ASP A 8 -7.60 -9.88 17.43
N ASP A 9 -7.59 -8.60 17.79
CA ASP A 9 -8.70 -7.96 18.50
C ASP A 9 -9.96 -7.83 17.61
N PHE A 10 -9.81 -8.03 16.29
CA PHE A 10 -10.85 -7.88 15.29
C PHE A 10 -10.95 -9.14 14.41
N PRO A 11 -11.89 -10.06 14.68
CA PRO A 11 -12.11 -11.21 13.80
C PRO A 11 -12.45 -10.79 12.36
N ILE A 12 -12.03 -11.61 11.39
CA ILE A 12 -12.35 -11.38 9.97
C ILE A 12 -13.85 -11.54 9.75
N ASN A 13 -14.44 -10.60 9.01
CA ASN A 13 -15.82 -10.73 8.55
C ASN A 13 -15.87 -11.57 7.26
N GLU A 14 -16.14 -12.87 7.39
CA GLU A 14 -16.18 -13.79 6.24
C GLU A 14 -17.38 -13.55 5.30
N ASP A 15 -18.39 -12.80 5.76
CA ASP A 15 -19.57 -12.45 4.97
C ASP A 15 -19.30 -11.39 3.89
N VAL A 16 -18.14 -10.74 3.93
CA VAL A 16 -17.78 -9.66 3.00
C VAL A 16 -16.56 -10.06 2.18
N VAL A 17 -16.77 -10.10 0.86
CA VAL A 17 -15.70 -10.31 -0.12
C VAL A 17 -15.20 -8.97 -0.62
N LEU A 18 -13.89 -8.88 -0.90
CA LEU A 18 -13.30 -7.72 -1.53
C LEU A 18 -14.01 -7.39 -2.85
N GLN A 19 -14.52 -6.16 -2.96
CA GLN A 19 -15.12 -5.61 -4.17
C GLN A 19 -14.20 -4.51 -4.72
N PRO A 20 -13.22 -4.86 -5.56
CA PRO A 20 -12.23 -3.88 -5.98
C PRO A 20 -12.79 -2.95 -7.05
N THR A 21 -12.64 -1.67 -6.81
CA THR A 21 -13.03 -0.60 -7.75
C THR A 21 -11.82 0.08 -8.38
N ARG A 22 -10.62 -0.16 -7.82
CA ARG A 22 -9.37 0.39 -8.30
C ARG A 22 -8.30 -0.69 -8.44
N VAL A 23 -7.50 -0.58 -9.50
CA VAL A 23 -6.30 -1.41 -9.71
C VAL A 23 -5.14 -0.48 -10.05
N PHE A 24 -4.02 -0.68 -9.38
CA PHE A 24 -2.80 0.10 -9.57
C PHE A 24 -1.62 -0.82 -9.85
N PHE A 25 -0.83 -0.47 -10.85
CA PHE A 25 0.48 -1.05 -11.09
C PHE A 25 1.54 -0.16 -10.46
N LEU A 26 2.27 -0.70 -9.50
CA LEU A 26 3.29 -0.02 -8.71
C LEU A 26 4.66 -0.34 -9.32
N LYS A 27 5.07 0.44 -10.30
CA LYS A 27 6.31 0.22 -11.04
C LYS A 27 7.51 0.75 -10.26
N GLY A 28 8.48 -0.12 -10.01
CA GLY A 28 9.69 0.15 -9.27
C GLY A 28 9.37 0.76 -7.90
N CYS A 29 8.35 0.26 -7.21
CA CYS A 29 7.92 0.74 -5.90
C CYS A 29 8.39 -0.15 -4.73
N VAL A 30 8.99 -1.31 -5.02
CA VAL A 30 9.57 -2.19 -4.00
C VAL A 30 11.09 -1.97 -3.94
N HIS A 31 11.61 -1.71 -2.75
CA HIS A 31 13.03 -1.36 -2.50
C HIS A 31 13.62 -0.34 -3.48
N PHE A 32 12.86 0.70 -3.78
CA PHE A 32 13.14 1.53 -4.94
C PHE A 32 14.27 2.54 -4.69
N LYS A 33 15.30 2.42 -5.53
CA LYS A 33 16.53 3.23 -5.49
C LYS A 33 16.40 4.55 -6.27
N THR A 34 15.44 4.63 -7.18
CA THR A 34 15.23 5.72 -8.15
C THR A 34 13.77 6.18 -8.13
N ASP A 35 13.35 6.93 -9.14
CA ASP A 35 11.96 7.32 -9.30
C ASP A 35 11.06 6.09 -9.53
N ALA A 36 9.86 6.14 -8.94
CA ALA A 36 8.83 5.12 -9.07
C ALA A 36 7.58 5.71 -9.73
N ALA A 37 6.84 4.87 -10.44
CA ALA A 37 5.64 5.28 -11.17
C ALA A 37 4.44 4.41 -10.78
N ILE A 38 3.36 5.05 -10.40
CA ILE A 38 2.10 4.39 -10.04
C ILE A 38 1.12 4.62 -11.18
N ILE A 39 0.68 3.54 -11.81
CA ILE A 39 -0.17 3.57 -13.00
C ILE A 39 -1.55 3.05 -12.61
N GLU A 40 -2.59 3.85 -12.83
CA GLU A 40 -3.96 3.39 -12.62
C GLU A 40 -4.43 2.54 -13.80
N LEU A 41 -4.91 1.33 -13.51
CA LEU A 41 -5.38 0.34 -14.49
C LEU A 41 -6.89 0.13 -14.45
N SER A 42 -7.62 0.80 -13.56
CA SER A 42 -9.06 0.62 -13.40
C SER A 42 -9.80 0.85 -14.72
N GLY A 43 -10.59 -0.13 -15.16
CA GLY A 43 -11.31 -0.10 -16.44
C GLY A 43 -10.42 -0.27 -17.69
N GLN A 44 -9.13 -0.54 -17.54
CA GLN A 44 -8.17 -0.76 -18.63
C GLN A 44 -7.84 -2.24 -18.87
N MET A 45 -8.22 -3.08 -17.91
CA MET A 45 -8.13 -4.54 -17.96
C MET A 45 -9.46 -5.12 -18.44
N ARG A 46 -9.41 -6.20 -19.23
CA ARG A 46 -10.56 -6.94 -19.74
C ARG A 46 -11.19 -7.79 -18.64
N SER A 47 -10.35 -8.41 -17.81
CA SER A 47 -10.80 -9.32 -16.75
C SER A 47 -10.82 -8.60 -15.41
N PRO A 48 -11.96 -8.55 -14.69
CA PRO A 48 -11.99 -8.05 -13.33
C PRO A 48 -11.26 -9.00 -12.38
N PHE A 49 -10.71 -8.48 -11.29
CA PHE A 49 -10.06 -9.28 -10.26
C PHE A 49 -11.04 -10.30 -9.65
N GLN A 50 -10.70 -11.59 -9.72
CA GLN A 50 -11.55 -12.71 -9.26
C GLN A 50 -11.20 -13.21 -7.86
N GLY A 51 -10.52 -12.39 -7.06
CA GLY A 51 -10.11 -12.76 -5.70
C GLY A 51 -8.71 -13.36 -5.60
N ASP A 52 -7.97 -13.48 -6.70
CA ASP A 52 -6.59 -13.98 -6.71
C ASP A 52 -5.70 -13.29 -7.76
N PHE A 53 -4.40 -13.27 -7.50
CA PHE A 53 -3.37 -12.77 -8.42
C PHE A 53 -2.92 -13.90 -9.36
N SER A 54 -3.84 -14.40 -10.19
CA SER A 54 -3.51 -15.41 -11.20
C SER A 54 -2.48 -14.88 -12.20
N HIS A 55 -1.68 -15.77 -12.81
CA HIS A 55 -0.72 -15.39 -13.85
C HIS A 55 -1.35 -14.58 -14.98
N GLY A 56 -2.55 -14.98 -15.45
CA GLY A 56 -3.26 -14.25 -16.50
C GLY A 56 -3.65 -12.83 -16.09
N PHE A 57 -4.06 -12.61 -14.84
CA PHE A 57 -4.36 -11.28 -14.31
C PHE A 57 -3.11 -10.41 -14.22
N LEU A 58 -2.01 -10.99 -13.74
CA LEU A 58 -0.73 -10.29 -13.58
C LEU A 58 -0.14 -9.88 -14.95
N ASP A 59 -0.12 -10.78 -15.93
CA ASP A 59 0.35 -10.51 -17.29
C ASP A 59 -0.52 -9.43 -17.98
N GLU A 60 -1.84 -9.49 -17.79
CA GLU A 60 -2.77 -8.49 -18.32
C GLU A 60 -2.54 -7.11 -17.69
N ALA A 61 -2.31 -7.06 -16.38
CA ALA A 61 -2.00 -5.82 -15.67
C ALA A 61 -0.70 -5.18 -16.18
N GLU A 62 0.34 -5.98 -16.41
CA GLU A 62 1.59 -5.49 -17.00
C GLU A 62 1.38 -4.93 -18.40
N GLN A 63 0.66 -5.65 -19.27
CA GLN A 63 0.36 -5.16 -20.63
C GLN A 63 -0.46 -3.87 -20.61
N ALA A 64 -1.40 -3.73 -19.67
CA ALA A 64 -2.13 -2.48 -19.46
C ALA A 64 -1.19 -1.35 -18.98
N ALA A 65 -0.32 -1.64 -18.02
CA ALA A 65 0.65 -0.69 -17.50
C ALA A 65 1.61 -0.18 -18.59
N GLN A 66 2.14 -1.06 -19.43
CA GLN A 66 3.04 -0.68 -20.53
C GLN A 66 2.38 0.29 -21.53
N ARG A 67 1.09 0.08 -21.85
CA ARG A 67 0.31 0.99 -22.72
C ARG A 67 0.12 2.37 -22.10
N LEU A 68 0.00 2.43 -20.77
CA LEU A 68 -0.34 3.64 -20.01
C LEU A 68 0.86 4.33 -19.36
N ALA A 69 2.06 3.72 -19.43
CA ALA A 69 3.26 4.14 -18.71
C ALA A 69 3.66 5.61 -18.92
N ARG A 70 3.19 6.24 -20.00
CA ARG A 70 3.44 7.67 -20.30
C ARG A 70 2.59 8.63 -19.46
N LYS A 71 1.63 8.14 -18.68
CA LYS A 71 0.71 8.95 -17.86
C LYS A 71 0.51 8.30 -16.48
N PRO A 72 1.51 8.31 -15.60
CA PRO A 72 1.33 7.81 -14.25
C PRO A 72 0.23 8.59 -13.52
N ALA A 73 -0.50 7.91 -12.64
CA ALA A 73 -1.41 8.56 -11.71
C ALA A 73 -0.62 9.29 -10.63
N TYR A 74 0.45 8.66 -10.12
CA TYR A 74 1.40 9.26 -9.19
C TYR A 74 2.82 8.93 -9.56
N GLU A 75 3.74 9.83 -9.23
CA GLU A 75 5.17 9.60 -9.28
C GLU A 75 5.74 9.71 -7.88
N ILE A 76 6.79 8.94 -7.59
CA ILE A 76 7.54 9.11 -6.35
C ILE A 76 8.97 9.45 -6.70
N LYS A 77 9.43 10.58 -6.18
CA LYS A 77 10.78 11.07 -6.38
C LYS A 77 11.58 10.87 -5.10
N SER A 78 12.78 10.33 -5.26
CA SER A 78 13.73 10.17 -4.15
C SER A 78 14.55 11.44 -3.99
N SER A 79 14.42 12.14 -2.86
CA SER A 79 15.28 13.29 -2.56
C SER A 79 16.65 12.86 -2.01
N GLY A 80 17.52 12.31 -2.87
CA GLY A 80 18.94 12.05 -2.58
C GLY A 80 19.33 10.59 -2.31
N ASN A 81 20.54 10.41 -1.74
CA ASN A 81 21.28 9.15 -1.57
C ASN A 81 20.46 8.02 -0.89
N MET A 82 20.82 6.77 -1.20
CA MET A 82 20.13 5.49 -0.86
C MET A 82 19.62 5.34 0.59
N MET A 83 20.19 6.08 1.55
CA MET A 83 19.88 6.00 2.99
C MET A 83 18.82 7.01 3.47
N ARG A 84 18.30 7.89 2.60
CA ARG A 84 17.27 8.85 3.01
C ARG A 84 15.89 8.19 3.05
N THR A 85 15.32 8.21 4.25
CA THR A 85 13.98 7.73 4.63
C THR A 85 12.84 8.55 4.03
N LEU A 86 13.13 9.78 3.58
CA LEU A 86 12.13 10.70 3.05
C LEU A 86 11.99 10.60 1.53
N LYS A 87 10.77 10.31 1.08
CA LYS A 87 10.36 10.32 -0.34
C LYS A 87 9.17 11.24 -0.51
N THR A 88 8.96 11.76 -1.71
CA THR A 88 7.81 12.61 -2.01
C THR A 88 7.01 12.00 -3.16
N MET A 89 5.72 11.82 -2.93
CA MET A 89 4.74 11.42 -3.94
C MET A 89 4.10 12.66 -4.55
N THR A 90 4.05 12.73 -5.87
CA THR A 90 3.43 13.82 -6.65
C THR A 90 2.36 13.27 -7.57
N ASP A 91 1.35 14.08 -7.89
CA ASP A 91 0.36 13.79 -8.92
C ASP A 91 1.05 13.70 -10.27
N GLY A 92 0.84 12.62 -11.01
CA GLY A 92 1.54 12.38 -12.28
C GLY A 92 1.07 13.29 -13.42
N ARG A 93 -0.05 14.01 -13.26
CA ARG A 93 -0.58 14.95 -14.27
C ARG A 93 -0.19 16.39 -13.97
N SER A 94 -0.41 16.85 -12.74
CA SER A 94 -0.12 18.24 -12.38
C SER A 94 1.30 18.43 -11.84
N GLY A 95 1.95 17.38 -11.35
CA GLY A 95 3.21 17.47 -10.62
C GLY A 95 3.05 17.98 -9.19
N ASP A 96 1.83 18.25 -8.73
CA ASP A 96 1.58 18.75 -7.38
C ASP A 96 1.94 17.71 -6.34
N LYS A 97 2.45 18.17 -5.21
CA LYS A 97 2.78 17.30 -4.09
C LYS A 97 1.53 16.68 -3.48
N VAL A 98 1.51 15.35 -3.40
CA VAL A 98 0.42 14.58 -2.78
C VAL A 98 0.74 14.29 -1.32
N CYS A 99 1.92 13.72 -1.04
CA CYS A 99 2.39 13.48 0.32
C CYS A 99 3.91 13.28 0.38
N ASP A 100 4.48 13.37 1.59
CA ASP A 100 5.79 12.82 1.89
C ASP A 100 5.66 11.48 2.61
N LEU A 101 6.55 10.56 2.28
CA LEU A 101 6.71 9.25 2.93
C LEU A 101 7.98 9.33 3.77
N ASN A 102 7.87 9.31 5.10
CA ASN A 102 9.01 9.18 6.00
C ASN A 102 9.08 7.75 6.50
N MET A 103 9.91 6.92 5.86
CA MET A 103 10.01 5.48 6.09
C MET A 103 11.17 5.15 7.02
N THR A 104 10.91 4.54 8.17
CA THR A 104 11.95 4.15 9.13
C THR A 104 12.42 2.72 8.86
N PHE A 105 13.72 2.54 8.60
CA PHE A 105 14.32 1.20 8.39
C PHE A 105 14.77 0.52 9.70
N VAL A 106 14.67 1.22 10.85
CA VAL A 106 15.11 0.74 12.16
C VAL A 106 13.90 0.37 13.01
N SER A 107 13.97 -0.79 13.67
CA SER A 107 12.86 -1.55 14.29
C SER A 107 12.07 -0.90 15.42
N PHE A 108 12.39 0.33 15.84
CA PHE A 108 11.78 0.98 17.02
C PHE A 108 11.01 2.27 16.70
N ASP A 109 10.98 2.69 15.44
CA ASP A 109 10.41 3.99 15.04
C ASP A 109 9.26 3.81 14.04
N SER A 110 8.25 4.67 14.13
CA SER A 110 7.05 4.66 13.29
C SER A 110 7.34 5.29 11.92
N SER A 111 6.79 4.72 10.85
CA SER A 111 6.81 5.37 9.54
C SER A 111 5.62 6.33 9.43
N VAL A 112 5.82 7.50 8.81
CA VAL A 112 4.78 8.54 8.76
C VAL A 112 4.57 9.03 7.34
N VAL A 113 3.32 8.99 6.89
CA VAL A 113 2.85 9.64 5.66
C VAL A 113 2.32 11.02 6.01
N ARG A 114 2.89 12.08 5.43
CA ARG A 114 2.51 13.48 5.67
C ARG A 114 1.89 14.10 4.44
N PHE A 115 0.64 14.53 4.57
CA PHE A 115 -0.07 15.24 3.51
C PHE A 115 0.10 16.75 3.67
N PRO A 116 0.15 17.52 2.57
CA PRO A 116 0.22 18.97 2.64
C PRO A 116 -1.06 19.55 3.27
N PRO A 117 -1.00 20.75 3.88
CA PRO A 117 -2.17 21.43 4.41
C PRO A 117 -3.27 21.57 3.34
N GLY A 118 -4.51 21.27 3.72
CA GLY A 118 -5.65 21.34 2.79
C GLY A 118 -5.72 20.20 1.75
N SER A 119 -4.86 19.18 1.86
CA SER A 119 -4.93 18.01 0.98
C SER A 119 -6.32 17.36 0.99
N ARG A 120 -6.79 17.00 -0.21
CA ARG A 120 -8.05 16.24 -0.39
C ARG A 120 -7.96 14.80 0.12
N HIS A 121 -6.74 14.25 0.20
CA HIS A 121 -6.49 12.84 0.51
C HIS A 121 -6.49 12.58 2.02
N SER A 122 -5.87 13.47 2.81
CA SER A 122 -5.94 13.43 4.26
C SER A 122 -5.67 14.79 4.88
N ARG A 123 -6.40 15.09 5.96
CA ARG A 123 -6.22 16.31 6.77
C ARG A 123 -5.14 16.18 7.84
N HIS A 124 -4.73 14.94 8.14
CA HIS A 124 -3.76 14.64 9.17
C HIS A 124 -2.73 13.62 8.66
N PRO A 125 -1.52 13.59 9.26
CA PRO A 125 -0.56 12.53 8.98
C PRO A 125 -1.15 11.15 9.27
N VAL A 126 -0.65 10.14 8.56
CA VAL A 126 -0.94 8.73 8.82
C VAL A 126 0.33 8.09 9.34
N GLU A 127 0.29 7.66 10.60
CA GLU A 127 1.38 6.97 11.26
C GLU A 127 1.16 5.45 11.11
N MET A 128 2.20 4.77 10.64
CA MET A 128 2.25 3.32 10.49
C MET A 128 3.17 2.74 11.55
N CYS A 129 2.65 1.76 12.27
CA CYS A 129 3.36 1.10 13.35
C CYS A 129 3.30 -0.42 13.15
N PRO A 130 4.42 -1.12 13.36
CA PRO A 130 4.41 -2.57 13.36
C PRO A 130 3.55 -3.06 14.52
N VAL A 131 2.74 -4.08 14.25
CA VAL A 131 1.88 -4.77 15.21
C VAL A 131 2.19 -6.25 15.15
N GLY A 132 2.37 -6.86 16.32
CA GLY A 132 2.82 -8.24 16.44
C GLY A 132 3.77 -8.46 17.60
N GLY A 133 3.80 -9.69 18.12
CA GLY A 133 4.66 -10.08 19.24
C GLY A 133 6.14 -10.06 18.92
N SER A 134 6.98 -10.23 19.95
CA SER A 134 8.44 -10.37 19.85
C SER A 134 8.92 -11.68 19.19
N GLY A 135 7.99 -12.47 18.63
CA GLY A 135 8.26 -13.69 17.88
C GLY A 135 8.76 -13.40 16.45
N ARG A 136 9.49 -14.36 15.87
CA ARG A 136 10.09 -14.24 14.53
C ARG A 136 9.07 -14.16 13.37
N ASP A 137 7.84 -14.62 13.56
CA ASP A 137 6.83 -14.67 12.49
C ASP A 137 5.64 -13.70 12.68
N ASP A 138 5.35 -13.26 13.91
CA ASP A 138 4.18 -12.41 14.23
C ASP A 138 4.37 -10.93 13.85
N SER A 139 5.59 -10.52 13.48
CA SER A 139 5.96 -9.12 13.20
C SER A 139 5.74 -8.68 11.74
N LYS A 140 4.76 -9.29 11.05
CA LYS A 140 4.44 -9.03 9.64
C LYS A 140 3.19 -8.16 9.44
N HIS A 141 2.59 -7.68 10.53
CA HIS A 141 1.47 -6.76 10.43
C HIS A 141 1.94 -5.31 10.62
N GLU A 142 1.40 -4.40 9.82
CA GLU A 142 1.55 -2.96 10.00
C GLU A 142 0.16 -2.36 10.20
N ALA A 143 0.01 -1.52 11.22
CA ALA A 143 -1.26 -0.88 11.55
C ALA A 143 -1.16 0.63 11.39
N PHE A 144 -2.29 1.24 11.04
CA PHE A 144 -2.45 2.68 11.05
C PHE A 144 -3.88 3.07 11.37
N VAL A 145 -4.08 4.32 11.79
CA VAL A 145 -5.41 4.87 12.05
C VAL A 145 -5.69 6.01 11.08
N LYS A 146 -6.85 5.95 10.41
CA LYS A 146 -7.34 7.02 9.54
C LYS A 146 -8.75 7.41 9.94
N ASN A 147 -8.96 8.68 10.28
CA ASN A 147 -10.26 9.20 10.75
C ASN A 147 -10.87 8.34 11.90
N SER A 148 -10.05 7.97 12.88
CA SER A 148 -10.44 7.13 14.03
C SER A 148 -10.81 5.68 13.69
N ILE A 149 -10.57 5.23 12.46
CA ILE A 149 -10.77 3.85 12.04
C ILE A 149 -9.40 3.15 11.96
N PRO A 150 -9.20 2.03 12.66
CA PRO A 150 -7.99 1.21 12.51
C PRO A 150 -7.97 0.46 11.17
N TYR A 151 -6.79 0.37 10.59
CA TYR A 151 -6.49 -0.40 9.39
C TYR A 151 -5.25 -1.27 9.64
N PHE A 152 -5.21 -2.43 8.99
CA PHE A 152 -4.14 -3.40 9.15
C PHE A 152 -3.70 -3.91 7.78
N TRP A 153 -2.41 -3.80 7.50
CA TRP A 153 -1.75 -4.59 6.49
C TRP A 153 -1.31 -5.92 7.11
N ASP A 154 -1.72 -7.02 6.50
CA ASP A 154 -1.39 -8.38 6.88
C ASP A 154 -0.54 -9.04 5.80
N MET A 155 0.73 -9.29 6.11
CA MET A 155 1.70 -9.97 5.23
C MET A 155 1.95 -11.43 5.64
N THR A 156 1.12 -12.02 6.51
CA THR A 156 1.33 -13.41 6.98
C THR A 156 1.03 -14.45 5.90
N ARG A 157 0.25 -14.09 4.87
CA ARG A 157 -0.18 -15.00 3.78
C ARG A 157 0.80 -15.08 2.61
N GLY A 158 2.10 -15.06 2.89
CA GLY A 158 3.15 -15.25 1.90
C GLY A 158 3.41 -14.00 1.04
N ARG A 159 3.33 -14.13 -0.29
CA ARG A 159 3.67 -13.05 -1.25
C ARG A 159 2.55 -12.01 -1.48
N VAL A 160 1.45 -12.14 -0.75
CA VAL A 160 0.28 -11.27 -0.87
C VAL A 160 0.06 -10.55 0.45
N GLY A 161 0.08 -9.23 0.39
CA GLY A 161 -0.36 -8.35 1.48
C GLY A 161 -1.85 -8.10 1.40
N ILE A 162 -2.54 -8.17 2.53
CA ILE A 162 -3.99 -7.92 2.62
C ILE A 162 -4.22 -6.68 3.48
N LEU A 163 -5.02 -5.74 2.97
CA LEU A 163 -5.45 -4.56 3.70
C LEU A 163 -6.83 -4.79 4.29
N TYR A 164 -6.91 -4.68 5.61
CA TYR A 164 -8.17 -4.73 6.35
C TYR A 164 -8.54 -3.36 6.92
N LYS A 165 -9.84 -3.10 6.95
CA LYS A 165 -10.49 -1.98 7.66
C LYS A 165 -11.28 -2.54 8.83
N CYS A 166 -11.12 -1.95 10.01
CA CYS A 166 -11.84 -2.40 11.21
C CYS A 166 -13.11 -1.58 11.44
N LEU A 167 -14.26 -2.25 11.37
CA LEU A 167 -15.58 -1.67 11.62
C LEU A 167 -16.40 -2.63 12.48
N ASN A 168 -17.14 -2.10 13.47
CA ASN A 168 -18.06 -2.88 14.30
C ASN A 168 -17.42 -4.14 14.93
N GLN A 169 -16.21 -4.00 15.49
CA GLN A 169 -15.44 -5.09 16.10
C GLN A 169 -15.09 -6.26 15.16
N LYS A 170 -15.23 -6.08 13.84
CA LYS A 170 -14.74 -7.01 12.83
C LYS A 170 -13.78 -6.30 11.90
N ARG A 171 -12.95 -7.07 11.19
CA ARG A 171 -12.10 -6.56 10.11
C ARG A 171 -12.59 -7.05 8.75
N VAL A 172 -12.71 -6.13 7.81
CA VAL A 172 -13.18 -6.37 6.44
C VAL A 172 -12.03 -6.15 5.49
N GLU A 173 -11.84 -7.07 4.55
CA GLU A 173 -10.84 -6.92 3.50
C GLU A 173 -11.25 -5.84 2.51
N ILE A 174 -10.38 -4.85 2.30
CA ILE A 174 -10.62 -3.72 1.39
C ILE A 174 -9.55 -3.56 0.32
N GLY A 175 -8.46 -4.32 0.38
CA GLY A 175 -7.45 -4.33 -0.66
C GLY A 175 -6.46 -5.48 -0.53
N ARG A 176 -5.71 -5.72 -1.60
CA ARG A 176 -4.60 -6.67 -1.65
C ARG A 176 -3.47 -6.14 -2.51
N VAL A 177 -2.24 -6.51 -2.17
CA VAL A 177 -1.06 -6.24 -2.98
C VAL A 177 -0.25 -7.51 -3.18
N ALA A 178 0.26 -7.71 -4.39
CA ALA A 178 1.21 -8.78 -4.68
C ALA A 178 2.42 -8.23 -5.42
N GLY A 179 3.60 -8.73 -5.07
CA GLY A 179 4.81 -8.48 -5.86
C GLY A 179 4.70 -9.16 -7.22
N TYR A 180 5.21 -8.50 -8.25
CA TYR A 180 5.19 -8.97 -9.62
C TYR A 180 6.52 -8.71 -10.33
N GLY A 181 6.90 -9.63 -11.20
CA GLY A 181 8.11 -9.54 -12.01
C GLY A 181 9.41 -9.61 -11.20
N PHE A 182 10.53 -9.46 -11.92
CA PHE A 182 11.87 -9.39 -11.34
C PHE A 182 12.27 -7.96 -10.96
N ASP A 183 11.58 -6.96 -11.53
CA ASP A 183 11.92 -5.53 -11.42
C ASP A 183 11.36 -4.86 -10.17
N ARG A 184 10.95 -5.65 -9.17
CA ARG A 184 10.44 -5.14 -7.88
C ARG A 184 9.17 -4.29 -8.10
N ASP A 185 8.32 -4.76 -8.99
CA ASP A 185 6.99 -4.20 -9.23
C ASP A 185 5.98 -4.85 -8.29
N ALA A 186 4.82 -4.22 -8.15
CA ALA A 186 3.69 -4.80 -7.43
C ALA A 186 2.38 -4.38 -8.08
N ILE A 187 1.32 -5.15 -7.84
CA ILE A 187 -0.04 -4.81 -8.26
C ILE A 187 -0.88 -4.69 -7.00
N LEU A 188 -1.49 -3.51 -6.83
CA LEU A 188 -2.40 -3.19 -5.75
C LEU A 188 -3.82 -3.18 -6.29
N VAL A 189 -4.69 -3.94 -5.65
CA VAL A 189 -6.13 -4.01 -5.90
C VAL A 189 -6.83 -3.43 -4.67
N LEU A 190 -7.76 -2.50 -4.87
CA LEU A 190 -8.34 -1.70 -3.78
C LEU A 190 -9.84 -1.47 -4.02
N ASN A 191 -10.63 -1.56 -2.96
CA ASN A 191 -11.94 -0.90 -2.92
C ASN A 191 -11.73 0.60 -2.60
N GLY A 192 -11.67 1.42 -3.65
CA GLY A 192 -11.47 2.87 -3.53
C GLY A 192 -12.65 3.64 -2.92
N GLU A 193 -13.77 2.98 -2.62
CA GLU A 193 -14.87 3.57 -1.86
C GLU A 193 -14.62 3.49 -0.35
N GLU A 194 -13.79 2.53 0.08
CA GLU A 194 -13.52 2.25 1.50
C GLU A 194 -12.33 3.04 2.05
N LEU A 195 -11.34 3.34 1.20
CA LEU A 195 -10.14 4.09 1.53
C LEU A 195 -9.64 4.90 0.33
N ASP A 196 -9.22 6.14 0.60
CA ASP A 196 -8.58 7.02 -0.39
C ASP A 196 -7.34 6.36 -1.01
N ASP A 197 -7.20 6.46 -2.32
CA ASP A 197 -6.15 5.79 -3.09
C ASP A 197 -4.75 6.24 -2.70
N ALA A 198 -4.52 7.54 -2.53
CA ALA A 198 -3.22 8.06 -2.11
C ALA A 198 -2.84 7.56 -0.71
N VAL A 199 -3.80 7.43 0.22
CA VAL A 199 -3.56 6.82 1.54
C VAL A 199 -3.24 5.33 1.41
N ALA A 200 -4.00 4.58 0.63
CA ALA A 200 -3.75 3.16 0.42
C ALA A 200 -2.39 2.90 -0.23
N ILE A 201 -2.06 3.64 -1.29
CA ILE A 201 -0.80 3.53 -2.03
C ILE A 201 0.38 3.93 -1.14
N SER A 202 0.31 5.07 -0.46
CA SER A 202 1.40 5.53 0.41
C SER A 202 1.70 4.55 1.54
N THR A 203 0.67 4.02 2.20
CA THR A 203 0.85 3.01 3.26
C THR A 203 1.34 1.67 2.71
N CYS A 204 0.85 1.26 1.54
CA CYS A 204 1.35 0.08 0.84
C CYS A 204 2.84 0.21 0.49
N ILE A 205 3.30 1.39 0.07
CA ILE A 205 4.70 1.62 -0.29
C ILE A 205 5.59 1.62 0.95
N VAL A 206 5.14 2.21 2.04
CA VAL A 206 5.82 2.12 3.34
C VAL A 206 5.96 0.65 3.76
N LEU A 207 4.89 -0.15 3.66
CA LEU A 207 4.91 -1.59 3.94
C LEU A 207 5.94 -2.34 3.08
N LEU A 208 5.90 -2.12 1.76
CA LEU A 208 6.77 -2.79 0.77
C LEU A 208 8.24 -2.39 0.86
N ASN A 209 8.58 -1.35 1.62
CA ASN A 209 9.96 -0.90 1.82
C ASN A 209 10.38 -0.94 3.30
N GLY A 210 9.49 -1.41 4.18
CA GLY A 210 9.67 -1.45 5.62
C GLY A 210 10.44 -2.67 6.12
N ARG A 211 10.22 -2.98 7.40
CA ARG A 211 11.02 -3.84 8.28
C ARG A 211 11.29 -5.28 7.78
N ASN A 212 10.46 -5.82 6.89
CA ASN A 212 10.56 -7.16 6.31
C ASN A 212 10.01 -7.16 4.87
N ALA A 213 10.41 -6.15 4.09
CA ALA A 213 9.94 -5.92 2.72
C ALA A 213 10.13 -7.17 1.84
N MET A 214 9.07 -7.98 1.69
CA MET A 214 8.96 -9.12 0.75
C MET A 214 10.23 -9.96 0.60
N ASP A 215 10.99 -10.16 1.68
CA ASP A 215 12.11 -11.10 1.71
C ASP A 215 11.49 -12.51 1.74
N ALA A 216 11.39 -13.11 0.55
CA ALA A 216 11.12 -14.53 0.34
C ALA A 216 12.43 -15.31 0.28
#